data_AF-A0A329DXV3-F1
#
_entry.id   AF-A0A329DXV3-F1
#
_cell.length_a   1.000
_cell.length_b   1.000
_cell.length_c   1.000
_cell.angle_alpha   90.00
_cell.angle_beta   90.00
_cell.angle_gamma   90.00
#
_symmetry.space_group_name_H-M   'P 1'
#
loop_
_entity.id
_entity.type
_entity.pdbx_description
1 polymer ?
#
loop_
_entity_poly.entity_id
_entity_poly.type
_entity_poly.pdbx_seq_one_letter_code
_entity_poly.pdbx_strand_id
1 'polypeptide(L)'
;MAKNSVFVLGVSIFWNEFRGDFAQLNISRSLRPLDIANDKIKMKRRTIGESGEVSKYDTPLIIDLNYALELERTGALVPRREYEVEISLNMDDPLSGSIVTKLIPVDPEIKKHFEASMNPKVGA
;
A
#
# COMPACT_ATOMS: atom_id res chain seq x y z
N MET A 1 1.11 -20.09 8.40
CA MET A 1 0.47 -19.26 7.35
C MET A 1 1.57 -18.44 6.70
N ALA A 2 1.63 -18.39 5.37
CA ALA A 2 2.63 -17.55 4.68
C ALA A 2 2.41 -16.10 5.14
N LYS A 3 3.44 -15.50 5.75
CA LYS A 3 3.42 -14.08 6.08
C LYS A 3 3.43 -13.32 4.76
N ASN A 4 2.38 -12.56 4.48
CA ASN A 4 2.31 -11.72 3.28
C ASN A 4 3.22 -10.52 3.50
N SER A 5 4.52 -10.70 3.31
CA SER A 5 5.45 -9.59 3.27
C SER A 5 5.43 -8.93 1.89
N VAL A 6 5.51 -7.60 1.89
CA VAL A 6 5.55 -6.78 0.69
C VAL A 6 6.65 -5.74 0.83
N PHE A 7 7.29 -5.39 -0.28
CA PHE A 7 8.26 -4.32 -0.31
C PHE A 7 7.54 -2.99 -0.54
N VAL A 8 7.37 -2.21 0.52
CA VAL A 8 6.62 -0.95 0.51
C VAL A 8 7.49 0.15 -0.08
N LEU A 9 6.96 0.84 -1.08
CA LEU A 9 7.59 2.00 -1.75
C LEU A 9 7.10 3.33 -1.18
N GLY A 10 5.90 3.36 -0.60
CA GLY A 10 5.31 4.53 0.02
C GLY A 10 3.79 4.43 0.15
N VAL A 11 3.14 5.53 0.51
CA VAL A 11 1.69 5.68 0.53
C VAL A 11 1.31 6.91 -0.29
N SER A 12 0.27 6.79 -1.11
CA SER A 12 -0.34 7.91 -1.84
C SER A 12 -1.71 8.20 -1.24
N ILE A 13 -1.97 9.46 -0.90
CA ILE A 13 -3.28 9.93 -0.45
C ILE A 13 -3.92 10.67 -1.63
N PHE A 14 -5.16 10.31 -1.94
CA PHE A 14 -5.91 10.82 -3.08
C PHE A 14 -7.26 11.36 -2.61
N TRP A 15 -7.81 12.27 -3.42
CA TRP A 15 -9.17 12.74 -3.29
C TRP A 15 -9.87 12.70 -4.65
N ASN A 16 -11.15 12.31 -4.69
CA ASN A 16 -12.02 12.56 -5.83
C ASN A 16 -13.49 12.74 -5.40
N GLU A 17 -14.32 13.26 -6.31
CA GLU A 17 -15.73 13.57 -6.04
C GLU A 17 -16.61 12.36 -5.72
N PHE A 18 -16.24 11.15 -6.18
CA PHE A 18 -17.06 9.94 -6.04
C PHE A 18 -16.78 9.17 -4.75
N ARG A 19 -15.55 9.24 -4.25
CA ARG A 19 -15.05 8.43 -3.13
C ARG A 19 -14.60 9.26 -1.93
N GLY A 20 -14.38 10.57 -2.11
CA GLY A 20 -13.73 11.40 -1.11
C GLY A 20 -12.25 11.06 -0.99
N ASP A 21 -11.69 11.24 0.21
CA ASP A 21 -10.30 10.91 0.51
C ASP A 21 -10.10 9.39 0.62
N PHE A 22 -9.01 8.89 0.08
CA PHE A 22 -8.58 7.50 0.23
C PHE A 22 -7.07 7.36 0.08
N ALA A 23 -6.52 6.29 0.63
CA ALA A 23 -5.08 6.02 0.58
C ALA A 23 -4.76 4.71 -0.15
N GLN A 24 -3.65 4.70 -0.86
CA GLN A 24 -3.10 3.54 -1.56
C GLN A 24 -1.71 3.21 -1.04
N LEU A 25 -1.48 1.94 -0.71
CA LEU A 25 -0.16 1.42 -0.42
C LEU A 25 0.58 1.12 -1.72
N ASN A 26 1.69 1.80 -1.95
CA ASN A 26 2.55 1.57 -3.10
C ASN A 26 3.55 0.48 -2.75
N ILE A 27 3.56 -0.59 -3.54
CA ILE A 27 4.42 -1.76 -3.32
C ILE A 27 5.19 -2.11 -4.58
N SER A 28 6.36 -2.73 -4.41
CA SER A 28 7.04 -3.47 -5.46
C SER A 28 6.34 -4.82 -5.63
N ARG A 29 5.97 -5.16 -6.86
CA ARG A 29 5.43 -6.49 -7.19
C ARG A 29 5.65 -6.84 -8.65
N SER A 30 5.61 -8.12 -8.98
CA SER A 30 5.54 -8.52 -10.37
C SER A 30 4.18 -8.14 -10.98
N LEU A 31 4.18 -7.44 -12.11
CA LEU A 31 2.93 -7.09 -12.80
C LEU A 31 2.45 -8.26 -13.64
N ARG A 32 1.13 -8.49 -13.63
CA ARG A 32 0.49 -9.54 -14.43
C ARG A 32 0.79 -9.33 -15.92
N PRO A 33 1.08 -10.40 -16.67
CA PRO A 33 1.15 -10.31 -18.12
C PRO A 33 -0.15 -9.73 -18.69
N LEU A 34 -0.03 -8.90 -19.72
CA LEU A 34 -1.18 -8.39 -20.46
C LEU A 34 -1.02 -8.77 -21.92
N ASP A 35 -2.10 -9.24 -22.54
CA ASP A 35 -2.23 -9.38 -23.99
C ASP A 35 -3.61 -8.86 -24.37
N ILE A 36 -3.67 -7.56 -24.69
CA ILE A 36 -4.90 -6.87 -25.06
C ILE A 36 -4.86 -6.65 -26.56
N ALA A 37 -5.88 -7.14 -27.26
CA ALA A 37 -6.11 -6.85 -28.67
C ALA A 37 -7.60 -6.58 -28.87
N ASN A 38 -7.97 -5.31 -28.97
CA ASN A 38 -9.32 -4.90 -29.36
C ASN A 38 -9.26 -3.75 -30.40
N ASP A 39 -10.42 -3.25 -30.79
CA ASP A 39 -10.63 -2.17 -31.77
C ASP A 39 -10.00 -0.83 -31.34
N LYS A 40 -9.80 -0.62 -30.03
CA LYS A 40 -9.27 0.64 -29.46
C LYS A 40 -7.78 0.59 -29.15
N ILE A 41 -7.26 -0.58 -28.76
CA ILE A 41 -5.86 -0.71 -28.32
C ILE A 41 -5.30 -2.12 -28.55
N LYS A 42 -4.03 -2.18 -28.95
CA LYS A 42 -3.21 -3.40 -29.00
C LYS A 42 -2.00 -3.22 -28.07
N MET A 43 -1.89 -4.02 -27.01
CA MET A 43 -0.83 -3.89 -26.01
C MET A 43 -0.43 -5.26 -25.47
N LYS A 44 0.88 -5.52 -25.39
CA LYS A 44 1.46 -6.67 -24.69
C LYS A 44 2.38 -6.21 -23.57
N ARG A 45 2.31 -6.85 -22.41
CA ARG A 45 3.19 -6.57 -21.26
C ARG A 45 3.81 -7.86 -20.73
N ARG A 46 5.12 -7.82 -20.53
CA ARG A 46 5.91 -8.81 -19.77
C ARG A 46 6.78 -8.06 -18.76
N THR A 47 6.87 -8.59 -17.55
CA THR A 47 7.68 -8.02 -16.46
C THR A 47 8.89 -8.93 -16.20
N ILE A 48 10.06 -8.33 -16.00
CA ILE A 48 11.25 -9.00 -15.47
C ILE A 48 11.54 -8.37 -14.10
N GLY A 49 11.57 -9.17 -13.04
CA GLY A 49 11.65 -8.67 -11.67
C GLY A 49 10.32 -8.09 -11.18
N GLU A 50 10.41 -6.96 -10.47
CA GLU A 50 9.28 -6.26 -9.86
C GLU A 50 9.16 -4.82 -10.35
N SER A 51 7.96 -4.25 -10.25
CA SER A 51 7.66 -2.86 -10.59
C SER A 51 6.80 -2.22 -9.51
N GLY A 52 6.95 -0.91 -9.34
CA GLY A 52 6.07 -0.06 -8.54
C GLY A 52 4.90 0.55 -9.33
N GLU A 53 4.79 0.25 -10.62
CA GLU A 53 3.74 0.78 -11.47
C GLU A 53 2.37 0.17 -11.13
N VAL A 54 1.34 1.01 -11.12
CA VAL A 54 -0.06 0.58 -11.01
C VAL A 54 -0.82 1.18 -12.18
N SER A 55 -1.13 0.35 -13.18
CA SER A 55 -1.98 0.76 -14.30
C SER A 55 -3.45 0.52 -13.98
N LYS A 56 -4.36 1.02 -14.84
CA LYS A 56 -5.80 0.71 -14.76
C LYS A 56 -6.14 -0.79 -14.87
N TYR A 57 -5.18 -1.63 -15.28
CA TYR A 57 -5.32 -3.08 -15.41
C TYR A 57 -4.78 -3.83 -14.19
N ASP A 58 -4.15 -3.12 -13.25
CA ASP A 58 -3.60 -3.67 -12.02
C ASP A 58 -4.50 -3.29 -10.85
N THR A 59 -4.63 -4.18 -9.87
CA THR A 59 -5.45 -3.94 -8.69
C THR A 59 -4.61 -3.18 -7.66
N PRO A 60 -4.94 -1.92 -7.31
CA PRO A 60 -4.22 -1.20 -6.26
C PRO A 60 -4.44 -1.86 -4.90
N LEU A 61 -3.48 -1.73 -3.99
CA LEU A 61 -3.64 -2.16 -2.61
C LEU A 61 -4.06 -0.95 -1.78
N ILE A 62 -5.31 -0.94 -1.32
CA ILE A 62 -5.85 0.15 -0.52
C ILE A 62 -5.42 -0.02 0.93
N ILE A 63 -5.04 1.09 1.56
CA ILE A 63 -4.70 1.16 2.98
C ILE A 63 -5.73 2.03 3.69
N ASP A 64 -6.00 1.70 4.96
CA ASP A 64 -6.85 2.51 5.82
C ASP A 64 -6.39 3.98 5.81
N LEU A 65 -7.33 4.90 5.58
CA LEU A 65 -7.03 6.32 5.44
C LEU A 65 -6.53 6.91 6.76
N ASN A 66 -7.16 6.58 7.87
CA ASN A 66 -6.79 7.13 9.18
C ASN A 66 -5.38 6.67 9.56
N TYR A 67 -5.05 5.41 9.29
CA TYR A 67 -3.72 4.88 9.50
C TYR A 67 -2.69 5.52 8.57
N ALA A 68 -3.01 5.73 7.29
CA ALA A 68 -2.13 6.46 6.37
C ALA A 68 -1.81 7.87 6.86
N LEU A 69 -2.81 8.61 7.34
CA LEU A 69 -2.65 9.94 7.94
C LEU A 69 -1.82 9.90 9.23
N GLU A 70 -1.96 8.84 10.04
CA GLU A 70 -1.12 8.64 11.21
C GLU A 70 0.35 8.41 10.84
N LEU A 71 0.62 7.60 9.82
CA LEU A 71 1.98 7.35 9.30
C LEU A 71 2.62 8.64 8.76
N GLU A 72 1.84 9.47 8.05
CA GLU A 72 2.28 10.78 7.58
C GLU A 72 2.62 11.70 8.76
N ARG A 73 1.69 11.86 9.71
CA ARG A 73 1.84 12.75 10.87
C ARG A 73 3.05 12.38 11.74
N THR A 74 3.31 11.09 11.90
CA THR A 74 4.39 10.58 12.77
C THR A 74 5.73 10.43 12.07
N GLY A 75 5.76 10.39 10.74
CA GLY A 75 6.96 10.04 9.98
C GLY A 75 7.43 8.59 10.21
N ALA A 76 6.53 7.70 10.67
CA ALA A 76 6.88 6.31 10.98
C ALA A 76 7.21 5.49 9.72
N LEU A 77 6.61 5.81 8.58
CA LEU A 77 6.80 5.06 7.34
C LEU A 77 8.21 5.26 6.77
N VAL A 78 8.95 4.16 6.63
CA VAL A 78 10.24 4.15 5.93
C VAL A 78 10.06 3.48 4.56
N PRO A 79 10.17 4.22 3.45
CA PRO A 79 9.97 3.66 2.11
C PRO A 79 11.12 2.74 1.70
N ARG A 80 10.87 1.91 0.68
CA ARG A 80 11.81 0.91 0.15
C ARG A 80 12.29 -0.06 1.23
N ARG A 81 11.33 -0.59 2.00
CA ARG A 81 11.56 -1.58 3.06
C ARG A 81 10.49 -2.66 3.00
N GLU A 82 10.82 -3.82 3.56
CA GLU A 82 9.90 -4.94 3.66
C GLU A 82 9.02 -4.83 4.91
N TYR A 83 7.72 -5.00 4.71
CA TYR A 83 6.72 -5.00 5.76
C TYR A 83 5.81 -6.21 5.61
N GLU A 84 5.46 -6.84 6.73
CA GLU A 84 4.26 -7.68 6.79
C GLU A 84 3.02 -6.77 6.83
N VAL A 85 1.96 -7.15 6.12
CA VAL A 85 0.70 -6.38 6.12
C VAL A 85 -0.39 -7.11 6.89
N GLU A 86 -1.07 -6.39 7.77
CA GLU A 86 -2.35 -6.82 8.32
C GLU A 86 -3.45 -6.37 7.36
N ILE A 87 -4.29 -7.32 6.94
CA ILE A 87 -5.39 -7.07 6.01
C ILE A 87 -6.69 -7.40 6.73
N SER A 88 -7.64 -6.46 6.69
CA SER A 88 -8.97 -6.63 7.27
C SER A 88 -10.05 -6.11 6.32
N LEU A 89 -11.31 -6.37 6.62
CA LEU A 89 -12.42 -5.74 5.91
C LEU A 89 -12.47 -4.24 6.25
N ASN A 90 -12.74 -3.42 5.25
CA ASN A 90 -13.05 -2.01 5.48
C ASN A 90 -14.43 -1.90 6.14
N MET A 91 -14.49 -1.53 7.41
CA MET A 91 -15.77 -1.41 8.14
C MET A 91 -16.52 -0.13 7.78
N ASP A 92 -15.83 0.90 7.31
CA ASP A 92 -16.43 2.17 6.90
C ASP A 92 -17.02 2.08 5.48
N ASP A 93 -16.47 1.20 4.64
CA ASP A 93 -17.02 0.83 3.32
C ASP A 93 -16.91 -0.68 3.08
N PRO A 94 -17.87 -1.48 3.58
CA PRO A 94 -17.86 -2.94 3.46
C PRO A 94 -17.91 -3.47 2.02
N LEU A 95 -18.31 -2.64 1.06
CA LEU A 95 -18.38 -3.01 -0.36
C LEU A 95 -17.04 -2.83 -1.08
N SER A 96 -16.12 -2.03 -0.52
CA SER A 96 -14.79 -1.79 -1.11
C SER A 96 -13.81 -2.98 -0.98
N GLY A 97 -14.18 -4.01 -0.23
CA GLY A 97 -13.37 -5.20 0.01
C GLY A 97 -12.34 -5.01 1.15
N SER A 98 -11.32 -5.86 1.16
CA SER A 98 -10.29 -5.84 2.20
C SER A 98 -9.24 -4.75 1.96
N ILE A 99 -8.80 -4.12 3.04
CA ILE A 99 -7.79 -3.06 3.05
C ILE A 99 -6.65 -3.42 4.00
N VAL A 100 -5.48 -2.83 3.77
CA VAL A 100 -4.36 -2.91 4.70
C VAL A 100 -4.69 -2.03 5.91
N THR A 101 -4.69 -2.60 7.10
CA THR A 101 -4.95 -1.87 8.35
C THR A 101 -3.67 -1.54 9.10
N LYS A 102 -2.60 -2.33 8.92
CA LYS A 102 -1.31 -2.09 9.59
C LYS A 102 -0.12 -2.54 8.74
N LEU A 103 0.97 -1.80 8.89
CA LEU A 103 2.30 -2.19 8.44
C LEU A 103 3.12 -2.67 9.63
N ILE A 104 3.73 -3.86 9.50
CA ILE A 104 4.59 -4.44 10.51
C ILE A 104 6.00 -4.51 9.90
N PRO A 105 6.94 -3.65 10.32
CA PRO A 105 8.29 -3.69 9.76
C PRO A 105 8.93 -5.05 10.01
N VAL A 106 9.64 -5.59 9.02
CA VAL A 106 10.37 -6.85 9.19
C VAL A 106 11.74 -6.61 9.82
N ASP A 107 12.41 -5.54 9.35
CA ASP A 107 13.76 -5.14 9.77
C ASP A 107 13.80 -4.61 11.23
N PRO A 108 14.74 -5.09 12.08
CA PRO A 108 14.84 -4.67 13.48
C PRO A 108 15.10 -3.17 13.72
N GLU A 109 15.86 -2.51 12.86
CA GLU A 109 16.12 -1.07 12.95
C GLU A 109 14.85 -0.30 12.64
N ILE A 110 14.14 -0.72 11.59
CA ILE A 110 12.89 -0.08 11.20
C ILE A 110 11.81 -0.33 12.25
N LYS A 111 11.76 -1.51 12.89
CA LYS A 111 10.87 -1.77 14.05
C LYS A 111 11.07 -0.74 15.15
N LYS A 112 12.32 -0.48 15.55
CA LYS A 112 12.65 0.51 16.58
C LYS A 112 12.22 1.93 16.18
N HIS A 113 12.47 2.32 14.93
CA HIS A 113 12.01 3.62 14.40
C HIS A 113 10.48 3.74 14.44
N PHE A 114 9.78 2.69 14.03
CA PHE A 114 8.32 2.63 13.99
C PHE A 114 7.73 2.73 15.41
N GLU A 115 8.28 1.97 16.36
CA GLU A 115 7.87 2.01 17.77
C GLU A 115 8.09 3.40 18.39
N ALA A 116 9.21 4.06 18.08
CA ALA A 116 9.49 5.41 18.57
C ALA A 116 8.55 6.46 17.95
N SER A 117 8.32 6.39 16.64
CA SER A 117 7.54 7.38 15.89
C SER A 117 6.04 7.28 16.16
N MET A 118 5.51 6.07 16.32
CA MET A 118 4.09 5.82 16.58
C MET A 118 3.70 6.01 18.05
N ASN A 119 4.66 6.23 18.96
CA ASN A 119 4.36 6.45 20.37
C ASN A 119 3.99 7.92 20.64
N PRO A 120 2.76 8.22 21.07
CA PRO A 120 2.30 9.61 21.27
C PRO A 120 3.05 10.39 22.36
N LYS A 121 3.92 9.73 23.15
CA LYS A 121 4.67 10.36 24.25
C LYS A 121 5.94 11.10 23.84
N VAL A 122 6.33 11.09 22.56
CA VAL A 122 7.58 11.72 22.08
C VAL A 122 7.37 13.17 21.61
N GLY A 123 6.18 13.73 21.80
CA GLY A 123 5.82 15.10 21.38
C GLY A 123 5.03 15.91 22.40
N ALA A 124 5.25 15.70 23.70
CA ALA A 124 4.73 16.54 24.79
C ALA A 124 5.88 17.14 25.60
#